data_AF-A0A7W2JSL8-F1
#
_entry.id   AF-A0A7W2JSL8-F1
#
_cell.length_a   1.000
_cell.length_b   1.000
_cell.length_c   1.000
_cell.angle_alpha   90.00
_cell.angle_beta   90.00
_cell.angle_gamma   90.00
#
_symmetry.space_group_name_H-M   'P 1'
#
loop_
_entity.id
_entity.type
_entity.pdbx_description
1 polymer ?
#
loop_
_entity_poly.entity_id
_entity_poly.type
_entity_poly.pdbx_seq_one_letter_code
_entity_poly.pdbx_strand_id
1 'polypeptide(L)'
;MSDPRYQIDVSVVTRYLKEQSDPESSRFAFAYTITVQNNGTVTAKLMSRHWLITNGDGEVEEVRGAGVIGQQPLIEPGQSHTYSSGAVISTRVGTMQGSYQMFAEDGKRFDATIAPFRLAVPGALH
;
A
#
# COMPACT_ATOMS: atom_id res chain seq x y z
N MET A 1 -10.22 1.46 -21.79
CA MET A 1 -11.15 1.39 -20.64
C MET A 1 -10.73 0.22 -19.79
N SER A 2 -10.69 0.36 -18.46
CA SER A 2 -10.39 -0.74 -17.55
C SER A 2 -11.47 -1.83 -17.67
N ASP A 3 -11.06 -3.10 -17.70
CA ASP A 3 -11.98 -4.24 -17.79
C ASP A 3 -12.61 -4.47 -16.40
N PRO A 4 -13.93 -4.29 -16.24
CA PRO A 4 -14.59 -4.30 -14.93
C PRO A 4 -14.53 -5.67 -14.24
N ARG A 5 -14.20 -6.74 -14.97
CA ARG A 5 -14.01 -8.07 -14.37
C ARG A 5 -12.82 -8.12 -13.41
N TYR A 6 -11.83 -7.24 -13.59
CA TYR A 6 -10.58 -7.20 -12.83
C TYR A 6 -10.46 -5.89 -12.04
N GLN A 7 -11.47 -5.58 -11.24
CA GLN A 7 -11.49 -4.38 -10.41
C GLN A 7 -11.04 -4.70 -8.98
N ILE A 8 -9.84 -4.25 -8.63
CA ILE A 8 -9.29 -4.33 -7.27
C ILE A 8 -9.11 -2.92 -6.75
N ASP A 9 -9.86 -2.60 -5.70
CA ASP A 9 -9.80 -1.29 -5.06
C ASP A 9 -8.95 -1.39 -3.79
N VAL A 10 -8.02 -0.45 -3.64
CA VAL A 10 -7.10 -0.40 -2.51
C VAL A 10 -7.39 0.85 -1.69
N SER A 11 -7.71 0.66 -0.42
CA SER A 11 -7.89 1.75 0.54
C SER A 11 -6.86 1.67 1.65
N VAL A 12 -6.42 2.82 2.15
CA VAL A 12 -5.31 2.93 3.09
C VAL A 12 -5.66 3.89 4.21
N VAL A 13 -5.39 3.47 5.45
CA VAL A 13 -5.44 4.31 6.65
C VAL A 13 -4.06 4.35 7.26
N THR A 14 -3.56 5.55 7.57
CA THR A 14 -2.21 5.75 8.12
C THR A 14 -2.27 6.32 9.53
N ARG A 15 -1.25 6.00 10.34
CA ARG A 15 -1.09 6.50 11.71
C ARG A 15 0.39 6.77 11.99
N TYR A 16 0.68 7.96 12.51
CA TYR A 16 1.99 8.27 13.07
C TYR A 16 2.21 7.53 14.42
N LEU A 17 3.38 6.91 14.59
CA LEU A 17 3.74 6.15 15.78
C LEU A 17 4.76 6.95 16.60
N LYS A 18 4.27 7.83 17.48
CA LYS A 18 5.12 8.74 18.28
C LYS A 18 6.15 7.96 19.12
N GLU A 19 5.73 6.86 19.73
CA GLU A 19 6.56 6.06 20.63
C GLU A 19 7.66 5.28 19.90
N GLN A 20 7.51 5.07 18.59
CA GLN A 20 8.48 4.37 17.74
C GLN A 20 9.32 5.33 16.88
N SER A 21 9.08 6.63 17.02
CA SER A 21 9.76 7.68 16.27
C SER A 21 10.81 8.36 17.14
N ASP A 22 11.85 8.86 16.49
CA ASP A 22 12.88 9.69 17.10
C ASP A 22 13.12 10.91 16.19
N PRO A 23 12.38 12.02 16.41
CA PRO A 23 12.51 13.21 15.59
C PRO A 23 13.90 13.85 15.62
N GLU A 24 14.64 13.73 16.73
CA GLU A 24 16.00 14.27 16.85
C GLU A 24 16.98 13.55 15.92
N SER A 25 16.74 12.25 15.70
CA SER A 25 17.49 11.41 14.75
C SER A 25 16.86 11.36 13.35
N SER A 26 15.92 12.25 13.02
CA SER A 26 15.19 12.26 11.74
C SER A 26 14.56 10.90 11.40
N ARG A 27 13.92 10.25 12.38
CA ARG A 27 13.31 8.92 12.23
C ARG A 27 11.83 8.97 12.56
N PHE A 28 10.97 9.00 11.53
CA PHE A 28 9.51 9.09 11.69
C PHE A 28 8.86 7.76 11.30
N ALA A 29 8.31 7.05 12.28
CA ALA A 29 7.66 5.76 12.10
C ALA A 29 6.14 5.95 11.88
N PHE A 30 5.62 5.25 10.87
CA PHE A 30 4.21 5.23 10.53
C PHE A 30 3.72 3.79 10.43
N ALA A 31 2.51 3.54 10.94
CA ALA A 31 1.74 2.36 10.59
C ALA A 31 0.79 2.70 9.46
N TYR A 32 0.53 1.73 8.59
CA TYR A 32 -0.54 1.79 7.61
C TYR A 32 -1.33 0.49 7.63
N THR A 33 -2.64 0.61 7.51
CA THR A 33 -3.58 -0.49 7.31
C THR A 33 -4.15 -0.38 5.91
N ILE A 34 -3.99 -1.45 5.13
CA ILE A 34 -4.43 -1.51 3.75
C ILE A 34 -5.54 -2.54 3.64
N THR A 35 -6.63 -2.16 2.97
CA THR A 35 -7.71 -3.06 2.57
C THR A 35 -7.71 -3.17 1.05
N VAL A 36 -7.52 -4.41 0.57
CA VAL A 36 -7.58 -4.79 -0.83
C VAL A 36 -8.94 -5.46 -1.06
N GLN A 37 -9.84 -4.78 -1.76
CA GLN A 37 -11.21 -5.23 -2.01
C GLN A 37 -11.33 -5.67 -3.47
N ASN A 38 -11.90 -6.85 -3.71
CA ASN A 38 -12.25 -7.29 -5.05
C ASN A 38 -13.68 -6.83 -5.39
N ASN A 39 -13.78 -5.79 -6.21
CA ASN A 39 -15.04 -5.29 -6.77
C ASN A 39 -15.26 -5.76 -8.21
N GLY A 40 -14.36 -6.60 -8.72
CA GLY A 40 -14.51 -7.29 -9.99
C GLY A 40 -15.41 -8.51 -9.87
N THR A 41 -15.44 -9.31 -10.93
CA THR A 41 -16.28 -10.51 -11.03
C THR A 41 -15.47 -11.80 -11.12
N VAL A 42 -14.14 -11.72 -11.05
CA VAL A 42 -13.23 -12.86 -11.13
C VAL A 42 -12.36 -12.89 -9.87
N THR A 43 -12.21 -14.07 -9.27
CA THR A 43 -11.29 -14.29 -8.15
C THR A 43 -9.86 -13.95 -8.57
N ALA A 44 -9.14 -13.21 -7.72
CA ALA A 44 -7.77 -12.78 -8.01
C ALA A 44 -6.84 -13.03 -6.82
N LYS A 45 -5.62 -13.48 -7.12
CA LYS A 45 -4.55 -13.68 -6.14
C LYS A 45 -3.55 -12.54 -6.20
N LEU A 46 -3.21 -11.98 -5.05
CA LEU A 46 -2.13 -10.99 -4.92
C LEU A 46 -0.79 -11.72 -4.92
N MET A 47 0.05 -11.44 -5.92
CA MET A 47 1.31 -12.14 -6.14
C MET A 47 2.51 -11.39 -5.60
N SER A 48 2.59 -10.09 -5.85
CA SER A 48 3.71 -9.25 -5.44
C SER A 48 3.25 -7.80 -5.22
N ARG A 49 4.10 -7.02 -4.55
CA ARG A 49 3.92 -5.59 -4.29
C ARG A 49 5.10 -4.81 -4.82
N HIS A 50 4.83 -3.60 -5.26
CA HIS A 50 5.81 -2.61 -5.66
C HIS A 50 5.41 -1.28 -5.01
N TRP A 51 6.33 -0.69 -4.24
CA TRP A 51 6.14 0.57 -3.54
C TRP A 51 7.16 1.58 -4.01
N LEU A 52 6.70 2.82 -4.16
CA LEU A 52 7.50 4.02 -4.27
C LEU A 52 7.20 4.86 -3.03
N ILE A 53 8.23 5.11 -2.22
CA ILE A 53 8.15 5.87 -0.98
C ILE A 53 8.94 7.16 -1.22
N THR A 54 8.26 8.30 -1.22
CA THR A 54 8.87 9.61 -1.39
C THR A 54 8.88 10.34 -0.07
N ASN A 55 10.05 10.73 0.43
CA ASN A 55 10.14 11.54 1.64
C ASN A 55 9.82 13.02 1.34
N GLY A 56 9.86 13.86 2.37
CA GLY A 56 9.51 15.28 2.30
C GLY A 56 10.50 16.11 1.49
N ASP A 57 11.72 15.59 1.29
CA ASP A 57 12.79 16.23 0.51
C ASP A 57 12.77 15.78 -0.96
N GLY A 58 11.86 14.88 -1.33
CA GLY A 58 11.69 14.37 -2.69
C GLY A 58 12.54 13.15 -3.02
N GLU A 59 13.29 12.59 -2.06
CA GLU A 59 14.03 11.36 -2.27
C GLU A 59 13.07 10.18 -2.36
N VAL A 60 13.31 9.29 -3.33
CA VAL A 60 12.45 8.14 -3.62
C VAL A 60 13.17 6.83 -3.28
N GLU A 61 12.54 6.01 -2.46
CA GLU A 61 12.91 4.62 -2.22
C GLU A 61 11.94 3.69 -2.94
N GLU A 62 12.47 2.71 -3.66
CA GLU A 62 11.69 1.68 -4.35
C GLU A 62 11.80 0.34 -3.61
N VAL A 63 10.65 -0.24 -3.25
CA VAL A 63 10.58 -1.52 -2.54
C VAL A 63 9.72 -2.51 -3.32
N ARG A 64 10.28 -3.67 -3.64
CA ARG A 64 9.58 -4.79 -4.29
C ARG A 64 9.62 -6.03 -3.43
N GLY A 65 8.56 -6.84 -3.49
CA GLY A 65 8.55 -8.12 -2.77
C GLY A 65 7.37 -9.00 -3.12
N ALA A 66 7.51 -10.30 -2.84
CA ALA A 66 6.43 -11.26 -2.98
C ALA A 66 5.35 -11.00 -1.92
N GLY A 67 4.09 -11.08 -2.36
CA GLY A 67 2.91 -10.97 -1.51
C GLY A 67 2.85 -9.69 -0.67
N VAL A 68 2.08 -9.77 0.41
CA VAL A 68 1.96 -8.79 1.48
C VAL A 68 2.11 -9.51 2.81
N ILE A 69 2.90 -8.97 3.75
CA ILE A 69 3.14 -9.58 5.09
C ILE A 69 3.49 -11.08 5.08
N GLY A 70 4.17 -11.56 4.03
CA GLY A 70 4.52 -12.98 3.85
C GLY A 70 3.39 -13.86 3.30
N GLN A 71 2.27 -13.27 2.89
CA GLN A 71 1.09 -13.94 2.35
C GLN A 71 0.80 -13.54 0.91
N GLN A 72 0.19 -14.44 0.14
CA GLN A 72 -0.34 -14.17 -1.19
C GLN A 72 -1.86 -14.45 -1.19
N PRO A 73 -2.68 -13.52 -0.68
CA PRO A 73 -4.10 -13.75 -0.48
C PRO A 73 -4.83 -13.98 -1.81
N LEU A 74 -5.75 -14.95 -1.80
CA LEU A 74 -6.76 -15.14 -2.83
C LEU A 74 -8.01 -14.35 -2.40
N ILE A 75 -8.53 -13.49 -3.28
CA ILE A 75 -9.63 -12.57 -2.96
C ILE A 75 -10.76 -12.82 -3.96
N GLU A 76 -11.84 -13.42 -3.47
CA GLU A 76 -13.06 -13.69 -4.24
C GLU A 76 -13.85 -12.39 -4.52
N PRO A 77 -14.69 -12.35 -5.56
CA PRO A 77 -15.59 -11.22 -5.81
C PRO A 77 -16.40 -10.82 -4.58
N GLY A 78 -16.41 -9.53 -4.25
CA GLY A 78 -17.09 -8.99 -3.07
C GLY A 78 -16.33 -9.16 -1.75
N GLN A 79 -15.23 -9.91 -1.72
CA GLN A 79 -14.39 -10.08 -0.53
C GLN A 79 -13.25 -9.07 -0.46
N SER A 80 -12.68 -8.90 0.74
CA SER A 80 -11.44 -8.14 0.95
C SER A 80 -10.41 -8.90 1.76
N HIS A 81 -9.17 -8.46 1.61
CA HIS A 81 -8.07 -8.78 2.49
C HIS A 81 -7.54 -7.49 3.14
N THR A 82 -7.49 -7.46 4.47
CA THR A 82 -6.97 -6.32 5.24
C THR A 82 -5.71 -6.72 5.99
N TYR A 83 -4.68 -5.89 5.93
CA TYR A 83 -3.43 -6.11 6.66
C TYR A 83 -2.82 -4.79 7.12
N SER A 84 -1.95 -4.87 8.14
CA SER A 84 -1.21 -3.73 8.67
C SER A 84 0.29 -3.95 8.56
N SER A 85 1.03 -2.89 8.28
CA SER A 85 2.50 -2.87 8.25
C SER A 85 2.99 -1.47 8.64
N GLY A 86 4.30 -1.25 8.64
CA GLY A 86 4.89 0.05 8.92
C GLY A 86 5.93 0.48 7.89
N ALA A 87 6.18 1.78 7.87
CA ALA A 87 7.26 2.43 7.14
C ALA A 87 7.95 3.44 8.06
N VAL A 88 9.25 3.63 7.87
CA VAL A 88 10.03 4.66 8.55
C VAL A 88 10.60 5.57 7.49
N ILE A 89 10.38 6.87 7.62
CA ILE A 89 10.90 7.89 6.69
C ILE A 89 11.72 8.93 7.45
N SER A 90 12.62 9.61 6.74
CA SER A 90 13.52 10.61 7.32
C SER A 90 12.86 11.96 7.64
N THR A 91 11.63 12.17 7.16
CA THR A 91 10.94 13.46 7.19
C THR A 91 9.58 13.38 7.89
N ARG A 92 9.08 14.53 8.38
CA ARG A 92 7.76 14.65 9.05
C ARG A 92 6.57 14.38 8.12
N VAL A 93 6.79 14.50 6.81
CA VAL A 93 5.80 14.24 5.76
C VAL A 93 6.46 13.41 4.67
N GLY A 94 5.73 12.49 4.08
CA GLY A 94 6.09 11.75 2.88
C GLY A 94 4.86 11.22 2.17
N THR A 95 5.06 10.59 1.02
CA THR A 95 4.03 9.92 0.25
C THR A 95 4.43 8.48 -0.04
N MET A 96 3.45 7.60 -0.11
CA MET A 96 3.62 6.24 -0.60
C MET A 96 2.62 5.99 -1.71
N GLN A 97 3.07 5.31 -2.75
CA GLN A 97 2.24 4.88 -3.87
C GLN A 97 2.80 3.58 -4.44
N GLY A 98 2.05 2.90 -5.30
CA GLY A 98 2.56 1.66 -5.86
C GLY A 98 1.54 0.84 -6.62
N SER A 99 1.82 -0.45 -6.71
CA SER A 99 0.91 -1.43 -7.30
C SER A 99 1.06 -2.81 -6.66
N TYR A 100 -0.01 -3.58 -6.73
CA TYR A 100 0.04 -5.02 -6.56
C TYR A 100 -0.05 -5.70 -7.91
N GLN A 101 0.81 -6.69 -8.14
CA GLN A 101 0.62 -7.60 -9.25
C GLN A 101 -0.40 -8.67 -8.86
N MET A 102 -1.48 -8.74 -9.62
CA MET A 102 -2.59 -9.67 -9.43
C MET A 102 -2.56 -10.77 -10.49
N PHE A 103 -3.02 -11.96 -10.11
CA PHE A 103 -3.25 -13.09 -11.00
C PHE A 103 -4.68 -13.57 -10.85
N ALA A 104 -5.50 -13.35 -11.87
CA ALA A 104 -6.88 -13.82 -11.93
C ALA A 104 -6.94 -15.32 -12.17
N GLU A 105 -8.01 -15.96 -11.69
CA GLU A 105 -8.22 -17.40 -11.85
C GLU A 105 -8.32 -17.85 -13.32
N ASP A 106 -8.75 -16.96 -14.22
CA ASP A 106 -8.77 -17.20 -15.67
C ASP A 106 -7.39 -17.07 -16.35
N GLY A 107 -6.33 -16.90 -15.56
CA GLY A 107 -4.94 -16.81 -16.01
C GLY A 107 -4.47 -15.40 -16.36
N LYS A 108 -5.33 -14.38 -16.29
CA LYS A 108 -4.95 -13.00 -16.59
C LYS A 108 -4.06 -12.40 -15.49
N ARG A 109 -2.98 -11.74 -15.90
CA ARG A 109 -2.18 -10.85 -15.04
C ARG A 109 -2.65 -9.42 -15.20
N PHE A 110 -2.76 -8.70 -14.10
CA PHE A 110 -3.11 -7.27 -14.09
C PHE A 110 -2.56 -6.60 -12.83
N ASP A 111 -2.50 -5.28 -12.85
CA ASP A 111 -2.02 -4.50 -11.71
C ASP A 111 -3.19 -3.82 -10.98
N ALA A 112 -3.21 -3.95 -9.67
CA ALA A 112 -4.05 -3.14 -8.80
C ALA A 112 -3.26 -1.90 -8.36
N THR A 113 -3.73 -0.71 -8.73
CA THR A 113 -3.04 0.54 -8.40
C THR A 113 -3.25 0.91 -6.94
N ILE A 114 -2.18 1.30 -6.27
CA ILE A 114 -2.24 1.92 -4.95
C ILE A 114 -2.02 3.42 -5.16
N ALA A 115 -3.12 4.18 -5.10
CA ALA A 115 -3.08 5.62 -5.27
C ALA A 115 -2.16 6.27 -4.21
N PRO A 116 -1.51 7.39 -4.53
CA PRO A 116 -0.67 8.10 -3.58
C PRO A 116 -1.43 8.46 -2.30
N PHE A 117 -0.87 8.08 -1.15
CA PHE A 117 -1.37 8.46 0.16
C PHE A 117 -0.24 9.07 0.99
N ARG A 118 -0.64 9.89 1.98
CA ARG A 118 0.29 10.67 2.80
C ARG A 118 0.65 9.94 4.08
N LEU A 119 1.92 10.03 4.42
CA LEU A 119 2.45 9.84 5.77
C LEU A 119 2.70 11.23 6.33
N ALA A 120 2.03 11.61 7.40
CA ALA A 120 2.20 12.92 7.99
C ALA A 120 2.08 12.87 9.51
N VAL A 121 3.02 13.51 10.19
CA VAL A 121 2.87 13.81 11.62
C VAL A 121 1.64 14.73 11.78
N PRO A 122 0.76 14.48 12.78
CA PRO A 122 -0.39 15.35 13.02
C PRO A 122 0.02 16.83 13.15
N GLY A 123 -0.65 17.70 12.40
CA GLY A 123 -0.36 19.14 12.37
C GLY A 123 0.82 19.55 11.48
N ALA A 124 1.46 18.64 10.74
CA ALA A 124 2.55 18.98 9.82
C ALA A 124 2.09 19.61 8.49
N LEU A 125 0.79 19.59 8.19
CA LEU A 125 0.19 20.19 7.01
C LEU A 125 -0.70 21.36 7.46
N HIS A 126 -0.43 22.55 6.95
CA HIS A 126 -1.22 23.77 7.15
C HIS A 126 -1.91 24.18 5.86
#